data_AF-A0A136KV54-F1
#
_entry.id   AF-A0A136KV54-F1
#
_cell.length_a   1.000
_cell.length_b   1.000
_cell.length_c   1.000
_cell.angle_alpha   90.00
_cell.angle_beta   90.00
_cell.angle_gamma   90.00
#
_symmetry.space_group_name_H-M   'P 1'
#
loop_
_entity.id
_entity.type
_entity.pdbx_description
1 polymer ?
#
loop_
_entity_poly.entity_id
_entity_poly.type
_entity_poly.pdbx_seq_one_letter_code
_entity_poly.pdbx_strand_id
1 'polypeptide(L)'
;MADIYKPSLRLRPAEQRSILLVGDFIASIVAMVGAISLWYQYSLYRLIEDGFSQARAERLIQIDVPFWFYILPFVWILLLVESYDVHVAADWRKTLRAVAVAPLVGLLGYSLLFTFNTDPNSLPRIAVGAFLVIASILTLAWRVIYIRFYASSGLSRRVLIIGAGKAGRSLTYIYRKLSPAPFHLVGFIDDDPAKKNYEYQTYSVIGDSEHLLDIIEEHRVSDVVVAINGEIKGETFQTILDVQERGVEVIRMPIMYEELTQRVPIEHLESDWVIRSFVDQVRVSGLYELSKRLMDIAGGIVGTIIFFMPFPVYRFSNHIRNRFSNILFTASFRQRGKAF
;
A
#
# COMPACT_ATOMS: atom_id res chain seq x y z
N MET A 1 32.59 8.35 -11.44
CA MET A 1 31.55 8.38 -10.40
C MET A 1 30.82 7.07 -10.47
N ALA A 2 30.99 6.21 -9.47
CA ALA A 2 30.24 4.95 -9.40
C ALA A 2 28.79 5.28 -9.06
N ASP A 3 27.83 4.74 -9.82
CA ASP A 3 26.41 4.89 -9.51
C ASP A 3 26.12 4.20 -8.16
N ILE A 4 25.72 5.00 -7.18
CA ILE A 4 25.35 4.51 -5.85
C ILE A 4 24.07 3.68 -5.95
N TYR A 5 24.07 2.53 -5.28
CA TYR A 5 22.97 1.58 -5.28
C TYR A 5 21.67 2.24 -4.78
N LYS A 6 20.77 2.59 -5.71
CA LYS A 6 19.40 3.00 -5.42
C LYS A 6 18.48 1.78 -5.55
N PRO A 7 17.86 1.29 -4.45
CA PRO A 7 16.83 0.27 -4.57
C PRO A 7 15.69 0.82 -5.43
N SER A 8 15.23 0.03 -6.40
CA SER A 8 14.28 0.48 -7.43
C SER A 8 12.86 0.76 -6.92
N LEU A 9 12.50 0.30 -5.71
CA LEU A 9 11.24 0.62 -5.06
C LEU A 9 11.43 0.65 -3.53
N ARG A 10 11.28 1.82 -2.92
CA ARG A 10 11.29 2.01 -1.46
C ARG A 10 9.87 2.28 -0.97
N LEU A 11 9.15 1.23 -0.61
CA LEU A 11 7.83 1.38 0.02
C LEU A 11 8.00 1.50 1.54
N ARG A 12 7.42 2.54 2.12
CA ARG A 12 7.38 2.68 3.59
C ARG A 12 6.50 1.57 4.20
N PRO A 13 6.69 1.18 5.48
CA PRO A 13 5.84 0.17 6.11
C PRO A 13 4.34 0.49 6.04
N ALA A 14 3.97 1.77 6.16
CA ALA A 14 2.58 2.21 5.98
C ALA A 14 2.04 1.97 4.55
N GLU A 15 2.89 2.15 3.54
CA GLU A 15 2.54 1.92 2.13
C GLU A 15 2.42 0.43 1.83
N GLN A 16 3.36 -0.36 2.35
CA GLN A 16 3.32 -1.82 2.28
C GLN A 16 2.03 -2.37 2.91
N ARG A 17 1.65 -1.87 4.10
CA ARG A 17 0.38 -2.19 4.76
C ARG A 17 -0.83 -1.82 3.90
N SER A 18 -0.79 -0.65 3.25
CA SER A 18 -1.89 -0.18 2.40
C SER A 18 -2.06 -1.07 1.15
N ILE A 19 -0.95 -1.41 0.49
CA ILE A 19 -0.96 -2.32 -0.67
C ILE A 19 -1.49 -3.70 -0.30
N LEU A 20 -1.08 -4.21 0.86
CA LEU A 20 -1.52 -5.48 1.40
C LEU A 20 -3.03 -5.50 1.64
N LEU A 21 -3.56 -4.46 2.32
CA LEU A 21 -4.99 -4.29 2.60
C LEU A 21 -5.81 -4.18 1.31
N VAL A 22 -5.38 -3.34 0.37
CA VAL A 22 -6.09 -3.15 -0.91
C VAL A 22 -6.14 -4.46 -1.70
N GLY A 23 -5.02 -5.20 -1.77
CA GLY A 23 -4.99 -6.46 -2.50
C GLY A 23 -5.85 -7.55 -1.85
N ASP A 24 -5.86 -7.66 -0.52
CA ASP A 24 -6.78 -8.57 0.18
C ASP A 24 -8.25 -8.19 -0.02
N PHE A 25 -8.55 -6.89 -0.07
CA PHE A 25 -9.91 -6.41 -0.29
C PHE A 25 -10.39 -6.70 -1.71
N ILE A 26 -9.52 -6.53 -2.71
CA ILE A 26 -9.80 -6.95 -4.08
C ILE A 26 -10.00 -8.47 -4.13
N ALA A 27 -9.14 -9.25 -3.47
CA ALA A 27 -9.26 -10.71 -3.42
C ALA A 27 -10.59 -11.16 -2.78
N SER A 28 -11.05 -10.49 -1.72
CA SER A 28 -12.32 -10.81 -1.07
C SER A 28 -13.53 -10.39 -1.91
N ILE A 29 -13.47 -9.28 -2.65
CA ILE A 29 -14.52 -8.91 -3.63
C ILE A 29 -14.60 -9.96 -4.75
N VAL A 30 -13.46 -10.37 -5.31
CA VAL A 30 -13.42 -11.41 -6.35
C VAL A 30 -13.96 -12.73 -5.81
N ALA A 31 -13.63 -13.08 -4.56
CA ALA A 31 -14.18 -14.26 -3.90
C ALA A 31 -15.70 -14.17 -3.71
N MET A 32 -16.24 -13.00 -3.37
CA MET A 32 -17.68 -12.77 -3.25
C MET A 32 -18.39 -12.99 -4.59
N VAL A 33 -17.87 -12.41 -5.67
CA VAL A 33 -18.43 -12.60 -7.02
C VAL A 33 -18.33 -14.07 -7.45
N GLY A 34 -17.19 -14.72 -7.19
CA GLY A 34 -16.98 -16.14 -7.47
C GLY A 34 -17.94 -17.04 -6.68
N ALA A 35 -18.20 -16.72 -5.42
CA ALA A 35 -19.13 -17.45 -4.57
C ALA A 35 -20.59 -17.33 -5.03
N ILE A 36 -21.02 -16.12 -5.43
CA ILE A 36 -22.36 -15.91 -6.02
C ILE A 36 -22.48 -16.69 -7.34
N SER A 37 -21.44 -16.67 -8.17
CA SER A 37 -21.41 -17.39 -9.45
C SER A 37 -21.48 -18.91 -9.26
N LEU A 38 -20.74 -19.46 -8.30
CA LEU A 38 -20.80 -20.88 -7.96
C LEU A 38 -22.16 -21.27 -7.40
N TRP A 39 -22.75 -20.43 -6.55
CA TRP A 39 -24.09 -20.66 -6.04
C TRP A 39 -25.13 -20.68 -7.17
N TYR A 40 -25.01 -19.77 -8.14
CA TYR A 40 -25.84 -19.77 -9.33
C TYR A 40 -25.71 -21.04 -10.16
N GLN A 41 -24.47 -21.46 -10.45
CA GLN A 41 -24.20 -22.68 -11.22
C GLN A 41 -24.75 -23.92 -10.50
N TYR A 42 -24.56 -24.02 -9.18
CA TYR A 42 -25.11 -25.12 -8.39
C TYR A 42 -26.64 -25.13 -8.40
N SER A 43 -27.28 -23.96 -8.25
CA SER A 43 -28.75 -23.85 -8.31
C SER A 43 -29.29 -24.26 -9.68
N LEU A 44 -28.60 -23.90 -10.76
CA LEU A 44 -28.95 -24.28 -12.12
C LEU A 44 -28.80 -25.78 -12.35
N TYR A 45 -27.68 -26.35 -11.92
CA TYR A 45 -27.43 -27.79 -12.01
C TYR A 45 -28.52 -28.59 -11.32
N ARG A 46 -28.90 -28.19 -10.09
CA ARG A 46 -29.94 -28.88 -9.32
C ARG A 46 -31.31 -28.87 -10.00
N LEU A 47 -31.70 -27.75 -10.61
CA LEU A 47 -32.96 -27.67 -11.37
C LEU A 47 -32.93 -28.54 -12.64
N ILE A 48 -31.78 -28.65 -13.31
CA ILE A 48 -31.65 -29.53 -14.47
C ILE A 48 -31.74 -31.00 -14.03
N GLU A 49 -31.13 -31.35 -12.90
CA GLU A 49 -31.23 -32.68 -12.29
C GLU A 49 -32.65 -33.03 -11.86
N ASP A 50 -33.42 -32.05 -11.36
CA ASP A 50 -34.84 -32.18 -11.05
C ASP A 50 -35.74 -32.29 -12.30
N GLY A 51 -35.15 -32.33 -13.51
CA GLY A 51 -35.83 -32.60 -14.78
C GLY A 51 -36.29 -31.36 -15.55
N PHE A 52 -35.90 -30.15 -15.14
CA PHE A 52 -36.20 -28.93 -15.89
C PHE A 52 -35.26 -28.78 -17.10
N SER A 53 -35.80 -28.36 -18.25
CA SER A 53 -34.97 -27.96 -19.39
C SER A 53 -34.17 -26.70 -19.05
N GLN A 54 -32.97 -26.55 -19.62
CA GLN A 54 -32.07 -25.41 -19.32
C GLN A 54 -32.78 -24.05 -19.44
N ALA A 55 -33.50 -23.81 -20.54
CA ALA A 55 -34.24 -22.55 -20.76
C ALA A 55 -35.41 -22.32 -19.78
N ARG A 56 -35.89 -23.37 -19.11
CA ARG A 56 -36.91 -23.26 -18.05
C ARG A 56 -36.24 -23.05 -16.69
N ALA A 57 -35.13 -23.74 -16.43
CA ALA A 57 -34.33 -23.56 -15.21
C ALA A 57 -33.81 -22.12 -15.11
N GLU A 58 -33.22 -21.57 -16.18
CA GLU A 58 -32.74 -20.18 -16.21
C GLU A 58 -33.84 -19.14 -15.94
N ARG A 59 -35.08 -19.41 -16.37
CA ARG A 59 -36.23 -18.54 -16.09
C ARG A 59 -36.79 -18.70 -14.67
N LEU A 60 -36.59 -19.87 -14.06
CA LEU A 60 -37.11 -20.18 -12.73
C LEU A 60 -36.17 -19.69 -11.63
N ILE A 61 -34.87 -19.60 -11.91
CA ILE A 61 -33.87 -19.16 -10.95
C ILE A 61 -34.05 -17.67 -10.66
N GLN A 62 -34.43 -17.38 -9.42
CA GLN A 62 -34.34 -16.05 -8.83
C GLN A 62 -33.41 -16.15 -7.63
N ILE A 63 -32.18 -15.67 -7.80
CA ILE A 63 -31.22 -15.59 -6.70
C ILE A 63 -31.37 -14.24 -6.05
N ASP A 64 -32.01 -14.24 -4.88
CA ASP A 64 -31.98 -13.09 -4.00
C ASP A 64 -30.73 -13.18 -3.12
N VAL A 65 -29.74 -12.33 -3.41
CA VAL A 65 -28.52 -12.26 -2.62
C VAL A 65 -28.80 -11.32 -1.45
N PRO A 66 -28.81 -11.83 -0.20
CA PRO A 66 -29.19 -11.00 0.92
C PRO A 66 -28.14 -9.91 1.16
N PHE A 67 -28.59 -8.72 1.58
CA PHE A 67 -27.72 -7.55 1.73
C PHE A 67 -26.46 -7.81 2.58
N TRP A 68 -26.59 -8.62 3.65
CA TRP A 68 -25.47 -8.95 4.53
C TRP A 68 -24.33 -9.70 3.80
N PHE A 69 -24.61 -10.39 2.70
CA PHE A 69 -23.60 -11.09 1.93
C PHE A 69 -22.58 -10.11 1.32
N TYR A 70 -23.02 -8.91 0.95
CA TYR A 70 -22.14 -7.84 0.44
C TYR A 70 -21.23 -7.24 1.52
N ILE A 71 -21.47 -7.54 2.79
CA ILE A 71 -20.63 -7.10 3.92
C ILE A 71 -19.45 -8.07 4.14
N LEU A 72 -19.52 -9.31 3.61
CA LEU A 72 -18.49 -10.33 3.82
C LEU A 72 -17.07 -9.91 3.43
N PRO A 73 -16.82 -9.17 2.33
CA PRO A 73 -15.49 -8.63 2.04
C PRO A 73 -14.91 -7.79 3.18
N PHE A 74 -15.72 -6.97 3.84
CA PHE A 74 -15.29 -6.15 4.98
C PHE A 74 -15.05 -6.98 6.23
N VAL A 75 -15.92 -7.96 6.50
CA VAL A 75 -15.73 -8.91 7.61
C VAL A 75 -14.43 -9.69 7.41
N TRP A 76 -14.11 -10.11 6.18
CA TRP A 76 -12.87 -10.80 5.86
C TRP A 76 -11.63 -9.97 6.21
N ILE A 77 -11.62 -8.68 5.86
CA ILE A 77 -10.53 -7.76 6.24
C ILE A 77 -10.45 -7.60 7.76
N LEU A 78 -11.60 -7.50 8.44
CA LEU A 78 -11.63 -7.40 9.90
C LEU A 78 -11.02 -8.65 10.57
N LEU A 79 -11.35 -9.85 10.07
CA LEU A 79 -10.78 -11.11 10.55
C LEU A 79 -9.27 -11.21 10.34
N LEU A 80 -8.74 -10.50 9.34
CA LEU A 80 -7.33 -10.44 9.02
C LEU A 80 -6.60 -9.26 9.66
N VAL A 81 -7.25 -8.46 10.53
CA VAL A 81 -6.70 -7.19 11.03
C VAL A 81 -5.32 -7.33 11.68
N GLU A 82 -5.11 -8.41 12.43
CA GLU A 82 -3.83 -8.70 13.11
C GLU A 82 -2.71 -9.11 12.13
N SER A 83 -3.08 -9.56 10.92
CA SER A 83 -2.14 -10.00 9.87
C SER A 83 -1.63 -8.87 8.99
N TYR A 84 -2.05 -7.62 9.23
CA TYR A 84 -1.61 -6.43 8.50
C TYR A 84 -0.38 -5.74 9.09
N ASP A 85 0.16 -6.24 10.20
CA ASP A 85 1.50 -5.87 10.61
C ASP A 85 2.49 -6.37 9.54
N VAL A 86 3.30 -5.46 8.99
CA VAL A 86 4.26 -5.74 7.92
C VAL A 86 5.20 -6.89 8.28
N HIS A 87 5.62 -6.98 9.55
CA HIS A 87 6.51 -8.03 10.03
C HIS A 87 5.80 -9.39 10.07
N VAL A 88 4.51 -9.40 10.44
CA VAL A 88 3.68 -10.61 10.45
C VAL A 88 3.38 -11.05 9.02
N ALA A 89 3.07 -10.11 8.13
CA ALA A 89 2.77 -10.35 6.72
C ALA A 89 3.97 -10.87 5.91
N ALA A 90 5.20 -10.52 6.33
CA ALA A 90 6.43 -11.05 5.72
C ALA A 90 6.73 -12.50 6.11
N ASP A 91 6.14 -13.00 7.21
CA ASP A 91 6.31 -14.38 7.68
C ASP A 91 5.21 -15.28 7.08
N TRP A 92 5.62 -16.20 6.20
CA TRP A 92 4.70 -17.14 5.55
C TRP A 92 3.94 -18.03 6.55
N ARG A 93 4.59 -18.47 7.63
CA ARG A 93 3.95 -19.37 8.61
C ARG A 93 2.88 -18.64 9.40
N LYS A 94 3.16 -17.39 9.81
CA LYS A 94 2.18 -16.54 10.51
C LYS A 94 1.02 -16.17 9.58
N THR A 95 1.32 -15.82 8.34
CA THR A 95 0.31 -15.52 7.30
C THR A 95 -0.61 -16.71 7.06
N LEU A 96 -0.04 -17.91 6.87
CA LEU A 96 -0.82 -19.13 6.67
C LEU A 96 -1.72 -19.43 7.87
N ARG A 97 -1.21 -19.26 9.10
CA ARG A 97 -2.00 -19.44 10.32
C ARG A 97 -3.16 -18.45 10.40
N ALA A 98 -2.92 -17.17 10.12
CA ALA A 98 -3.96 -16.14 10.14
C ALA A 98 -5.07 -16.43 9.12
N VAL A 99 -4.70 -16.75 7.88
CA VAL A 99 -5.66 -17.07 6.82
C VAL A 99 -6.37 -18.42 7.07
N ALA A 100 -5.76 -19.37 7.78
CA ALA A 100 -6.41 -20.62 8.16
C ALA A 100 -7.42 -20.44 9.32
N VAL A 101 -7.16 -19.52 10.26
CA VAL A 101 -8.05 -19.24 11.39
C VAL A 101 -9.26 -18.41 10.96
N ALA A 102 -9.09 -17.46 10.04
CA ALA A 102 -10.16 -16.59 9.55
C ALA A 102 -11.44 -17.34 9.10
N PRO A 103 -11.39 -18.38 8.24
CA PRO A 103 -12.58 -19.11 7.82
C PRO A 103 -13.21 -19.91 8.96
N LEU A 104 -12.44 -20.38 9.95
CA LEU A 104 -13.00 -21.05 11.12
C LEU A 104 -13.81 -20.08 11.98
N VAL A 105 -13.27 -18.89 12.23
CA VAL A 105 -13.99 -17.82 12.96
C VAL A 105 -15.22 -17.37 12.16
N GLY A 106 -15.09 -17.23 10.84
CA GLY A 106 -16.20 -16.91 9.93
C GLY A 106 -17.31 -17.96 9.96
N LEU A 107 -16.96 -19.25 9.95
CA LEU A 107 -17.91 -20.36 10.07
C LEU A 107 -18.62 -20.37 11.42
N LEU A 108 -17.90 -20.12 12.52
CA LEU A 108 -18.49 -20.01 13.85
C LEU A 108 -19.47 -18.84 13.94
N GLY A 109 -19.08 -17.67 13.42
CA GLY A 109 -19.96 -16.50 13.34
C GLY A 109 -21.21 -16.76 12.50
N TYR A 110 -21.05 -17.40 11.34
CA TYR A 110 -22.17 -17.81 10.49
C TYR A 110 -23.09 -18.81 11.19
N SER A 111 -22.53 -19.81 11.88
CA SER A 111 -23.30 -20.80 12.66
C SER A 111 -24.13 -20.14 13.76
N LEU A 112 -23.56 -19.13 14.44
CA LEU A 112 -24.28 -18.38 15.47
C LEU A 112 -25.42 -17.54 14.88
N LEU A 113 -25.20 -16.86 13.75
CA LEU A 113 -26.27 -16.15 13.04
C LEU A 113 -27.39 -17.08 12.57
N PHE A 114 -27.04 -18.31 12.20
CA PHE A 114 -27.99 -19.34 11.81
C PHE A 114 -28.85 -19.82 12.99
N THR A 115 -28.29 -19.98 14.20
CA THR A 115 -29.10 -20.40 15.37
C THR A 115 -30.23 -19.44 15.73
N PHE A 116 -30.14 -18.17 15.33
CA PHE A 116 -31.19 -17.17 15.56
C PHE A 116 -32.15 -16.98 14.36
N ASN A 117 -31.82 -17.52 13.18
CA ASN A 117 -32.67 -17.43 11.99
C ASN A 117 -33.41 -18.75 11.73
N THR A 118 -34.73 -18.70 11.76
CA THR A 118 -35.60 -19.89 11.77
C THR A 118 -35.87 -20.46 10.38
N ASP A 119 -35.43 -19.80 9.30
CA ASP A 119 -35.78 -20.16 7.92
C ASP A 119 -34.64 -20.92 7.22
N PRO A 120 -34.66 -22.27 7.14
CA PRO A 120 -33.50 -23.09 6.81
C PRO A 120 -33.02 -22.98 5.35
N ASN A 121 -33.89 -22.45 4.47
CA ASN A 121 -33.67 -22.31 3.03
C ASN A 121 -33.32 -20.88 2.59
N SER A 122 -33.38 -19.91 3.51
CA SER A 122 -33.14 -18.48 3.20
C SER A 122 -31.65 -18.11 3.11
N LEU A 123 -30.76 -18.92 3.70
CA LEU A 123 -29.34 -18.59 3.79
C LEU A 123 -28.50 -19.44 2.82
N PRO A 124 -27.74 -18.82 1.90
CA PRO A 124 -26.97 -19.54 0.90
C PRO A 124 -25.70 -20.16 1.50
N ARG A 125 -25.86 -21.32 2.17
CA ARG A 125 -24.78 -22.08 2.82
C ARG A 125 -23.61 -22.34 1.86
N ILE A 126 -23.95 -22.71 0.63
CA ILE A 126 -22.99 -23.00 -0.44
C ILE A 126 -22.24 -21.73 -0.83
N ALA A 127 -22.92 -20.58 -0.92
CA ALA A 127 -22.26 -19.31 -1.23
C ALA A 127 -21.30 -18.89 -0.10
N VAL A 128 -21.70 -19.00 1.17
CA VAL A 128 -20.80 -18.65 2.29
C VAL A 128 -19.60 -19.58 2.35
N GLY A 129 -19.81 -20.90 2.23
CA GLY A 129 -18.72 -21.87 2.19
C GLY A 129 -17.77 -21.61 1.00
N ALA A 130 -18.33 -21.37 -0.18
CA ALA A 130 -17.56 -21.01 -1.37
C ALA A 130 -16.78 -19.71 -1.17
N PHE A 131 -17.39 -18.68 -0.58
CA PHE A 131 -16.71 -17.42 -0.27
C PHE A 131 -15.50 -17.64 0.63
N LEU A 132 -15.66 -18.35 1.76
CA LEU A 132 -14.57 -18.57 2.71
C LEU A 132 -13.40 -19.34 2.06
N VAL A 133 -13.69 -20.35 1.23
CA VAL A 133 -12.67 -21.13 0.53
C VAL A 133 -11.96 -20.27 -0.53
N ILE A 134 -12.72 -19.62 -1.42
CA ILE A 134 -12.13 -18.81 -2.50
C ILE A 134 -11.37 -17.62 -1.91
N ALA A 135 -11.91 -16.94 -0.90
CA ALA A 135 -11.25 -15.81 -0.24
C ALA A 135 -9.94 -16.27 0.40
N SER A 136 -9.91 -17.42 1.07
CA SER A 136 -8.68 -18.00 1.63
C SER A 136 -7.63 -18.24 0.54
N ILE A 137 -8.01 -18.89 -0.57
CA ILE A 137 -7.10 -19.21 -1.67
C ILE A 137 -6.57 -17.94 -2.34
N LEU A 138 -7.44 -17.01 -2.70
CA LEU A 138 -7.05 -15.76 -3.36
C LEU A 138 -6.21 -14.87 -2.45
N THR A 139 -6.54 -14.82 -1.15
CA THR A 139 -5.72 -14.11 -0.15
C THR A 139 -4.34 -14.75 -0.09
N LEU A 140 -4.22 -16.07 0.07
CA LEU A 140 -2.90 -16.73 0.09
C LEU A 140 -2.10 -16.49 -1.19
N ALA A 141 -2.74 -16.59 -2.37
CA ALA A 141 -2.10 -16.33 -3.65
C ALA A 141 -1.56 -14.90 -3.73
N TRP A 142 -2.37 -13.91 -3.32
CA TRP A 142 -1.95 -12.52 -3.23
C TRP A 142 -0.79 -12.32 -2.24
N ARG A 143 -0.87 -12.93 -1.06
CA ARG A 143 0.17 -12.84 -0.03
C ARG A 143 1.50 -13.44 -0.49
N VAL A 144 1.49 -14.52 -1.27
CA VAL A 144 2.71 -15.07 -1.90
C VAL A 144 3.33 -14.08 -2.87
N ILE A 145 2.51 -13.44 -3.72
CA ILE A 145 2.97 -12.40 -4.65
C ILE A 145 3.55 -11.23 -3.85
N TYR A 146 2.85 -10.76 -2.82
CA TYR A 146 3.30 -9.69 -1.95
C TYR A 146 4.66 -10.00 -1.29
N ILE A 147 4.82 -11.18 -0.69
CA ILE A 147 6.08 -11.57 -0.03
C ILE A 147 7.22 -11.62 -1.06
N ARG A 148 6.97 -12.14 -2.26
CA ARG A 148 7.99 -12.29 -3.30
C ARG A 148 8.50 -10.96 -3.84
N PHE A 149 7.60 -9.99 -4.04
CA PHE A 149 7.92 -8.70 -4.68
C PHE A 149 8.22 -7.56 -3.69
N TYR A 150 7.61 -7.57 -2.51
CA TYR A 150 7.66 -6.44 -1.57
C TYR A 150 8.26 -6.77 -0.21
N ALA A 151 8.13 -8.00 0.32
CA ALA A 151 8.82 -8.33 1.59
C ALA A 151 10.35 -8.47 1.39
N SER A 152 10.80 -8.82 0.19
CA SER A 152 12.23 -8.87 -0.18
C SER A 152 12.87 -7.48 -0.33
N SER A 153 12.08 -6.41 -0.56
CA SER A 153 12.61 -5.06 -0.69
C SER A 153 13.09 -4.48 0.64
N GLY A 154 12.50 -4.90 1.77
CA GLY A 154 12.99 -4.56 3.11
C GLY A 154 14.39 -5.12 3.39
N LEU A 155 14.62 -6.40 3.07
CA LEU A 155 15.96 -7.03 3.16
C LEU A 155 17.00 -6.39 2.22
N SER A 156 16.57 -5.63 1.22
CA SER A 156 17.46 -4.91 0.33
C SER A 156 17.98 -3.60 0.94
N ARG A 157 17.33 -3.09 2.02
CA ARG A 157 17.84 -1.95 2.78
C ARG A 157 19.05 -2.40 3.60
N ARG A 158 20.16 -1.71 3.39
CA ARG A 158 21.44 -1.93 4.08
C ARG A 158 21.65 -0.71 4.96
N VAL A 159 21.44 -0.89 6.26
CA VAL A 159 21.37 0.19 7.24
C VAL A 159 22.67 0.28 8.01
N LEU A 160 23.21 1.49 8.15
CA LEU A 160 24.35 1.78 9.00
C LEU A 160 23.91 2.71 10.14
N ILE A 161 24.35 2.45 11.38
CA ILE A 161 23.97 3.29 12.54
C ILE A 161 25.15 4.18 12.94
N ILE A 162 24.96 5.50 12.94
CA ILE A 162 25.94 6.47 13.47
C ILE A 162 25.64 6.68 14.95
N GLY A 163 26.58 6.29 15.81
CA GLY A 163 26.51 6.33 17.26
C GLY A 163 26.25 4.95 17.86
N ALA A 164 27.30 4.31 18.39
CA ALA A 164 27.25 3.06 19.15
C ALA A 164 26.93 3.27 20.64
N GLY A 165 26.32 4.41 20.97
CA GLY A 165 25.92 4.80 22.34
C GLY A 165 24.67 4.07 22.84
N LYS A 166 23.97 4.66 23.81
CA LYS A 166 22.71 4.09 24.33
C LYS A 166 21.63 3.97 23.24
N ALA A 167 21.42 5.03 22.46
CA ALA A 167 20.39 5.05 21.43
C ALA A 167 20.63 4.01 20.32
N GLY A 168 21.85 3.93 19.78
CA GLY A 168 22.20 2.92 18.77
C GLY A 168 22.02 1.49 19.28
N ARG A 169 22.45 1.20 20.52
CA ARG A 169 22.26 -0.13 21.13
C ARG A 169 20.79 -0.46 21.38
N SER A 170 19.99 0.50 21.83
CA SER A 170 18.54 0.32 22.01
C SER A 170 17.85 -0.04 20.68
N LEU A 171 18.22 0.63 19.59
CA LEU A 171 17.70 0.33 18.27
C LEU A 171 18.09 -1.08 17.81
N THR A 172 19.37 -1.44 17.94
CA THR A 172 19.87 -2.77 17.57
C THR A 172 19.23 -3.89 18.39
N TYR A 173 18.99 -3.65 19.68
CA TYR A 173 18.28 -4.59 20.57
C TYR A 173 16.88 -4.92 20.06
N ILE A 174 16.13 -3.91 19.60
CA ILE A 174 14.78 -4.09 19.05
C ILE A 174 14.84 -4.77 17.71
N TYR A 175 15.73 -4.30 16.83
CA TYR A 175 15.97 -4.91 15.52
C TYR A 175 16.22 -6.42 15.65
N ARG A 176 17.03 -6.85 16.63
CA ARG A 176 17.32 -8.28 16.88
C ARG A 176 16.14 -9.09 17.41
N LYS A 177 15.11 -8.44 17.97
CA LYS A 177 13.88 -9.11 18.39
C LYS A 177 12.88 -9.29 17.25
N LEU A 178 13.03 -8.54 16.16
CA LEU A 178 12.15 -8.63 15.00
C LEU A 178 12.55 -9.81 14.13
N SER A 179 11.59 -10.71 13.89
CA SER A 179 11.75 -11.85 12.99
C SER A 179 10.53 -11.99 12.08
N PRO A 180 10.71 -11.89 10.74
CA PRO A 180 11.98 -11.70 10.03
C PRO A 180 12.60 -10.31 10.24
N ALA A 181 13.91 -10.19 10.01
CA ALA A 181 14.63 -8.92 10.14
C ALA A 181 14.12 -7.91 9.08
N PRO A 182 13.79 -6.66 9.47
CA PRO A 182 13.18 -5.68 8.56
C PRO A 182 14.14 -5.12 7.51
N PHE A 183 15.45 -5.19 7.76
CA PHE A 183 16.53 -4.74 6.90
C PHE A 183 17.84 -5.45 7.25
N HIS A 184 18.90 -5.24 6.48
CA HIS A 184 20.24 -5.73 6.79
C HIS A 184 21.01 -4.66 7.54
N LEU A 185 21.19 -4.83 8.85
CA LEU A 185 22.06 -3.97 9.65
C LEU A 185 23.53 -4.29 9.33
N VAL A 186 24.28 -3.30 8.84
CA VAL A 186 25.70 -3.42 8.44
C VAL A 186 26.62 -3.33 9.65
N GLY A 187 26.37 -2.37 10.54
CA GLY A 187 27.22 -2.13 11.71
C GLY A 187 27.02 -0.73 12.29
N PHE A 188 28.01 -0.30 13.06
CA PHE A 188 28.04 1.02 13.69
C PHE A 188 29.19 1.89 13.17
N ILE A 189 28.99 3.20 13.23
CA ILE A 189 30.03 4.24 13.11
C ILE A 189 30.06 5.02 14.42
N ASP A 190 31.22 5.25 15.00
CA ASP A 190 31.33 6.06 16.23
C ASP A 190 32.68 6.77 16.28
N ASP A 191 32.66 8.08 16.52
CA ASP A 191 33.87 8.92 16.56
C ASP A 191 34.62 8.82 17.90
N ASP A 192 34.08 8.10 18.89
CA ASP A 192 34.76 7.85 20.16
C ASP A 192 35.86 6.78 19.98
N PRO A 193 37.15 7.14 20.11
CA PRO A 193 38.24 6.18 19.93
C PRO A 193 38.16 5.00 20.92
N ALA A 194 37.55 5.21 22.09
CA ALA A 194 37.36 4.15 23.08
C ALA A 194 36.38 3.06 22.62
N LYS A 195 35.57 3.33 21.58
CA LYS A 195 34.63 2.38 20.99
C LYS A 195 35.15 1.75 19.69
N LYS A 196 36.41 1.98 19.32
CA LYS A 196 37.01 1.30 18.17
C LYS A 196 37.00 -0.22 18.42
N ASN A 197 36.49 -0.98 17.45
CA ASN A 197 36.23 -2.43 17.56
C ASN A 197 35.21 -2.83 18.65
N TYR A 198 34.43 -1.90 19.19
CA TYR A 198 33.35 -2.24 20.10
C TYR A 198 32.30 -3.08 19.36
N GLU A 199 31.84 -4.17 19.98
CA GLU A 199 30.84 -5.07 19.42
C GLU A 199 29.62 -5.14 20.35
N TYR A 200 28.44 -5.06 19.74
CA TYR A 200 27.16 -5.23 20.44
C TYR A 200 26.24 -6.14 19.63
N GLN A 201 25.81 -7.25 20.24
CA GLN A 201 24.90 -8.24 19.64
C GLN A 201 25.29 -8.62 18.20
N THR A 202 26.56 -8.97 17.98
CA THR A 202 27.17 -9.35 16.69
C THR A 202 27.40 -8.23 15.68
N TYR A 203 27.19 -6.97 16.06
CA TYR A 203 27.46 -5.79 15.21
C TYR A 203 28.59 -4.96 15.80
N SER A 204 29.65 -4.76 15.03
CA SER A 204 30.83 -3.99 15.43
C SER A 204 30.76 -2.54 14.94
N VAL A 205 31.54 -1.68 15.61
CA VAL A 205 31.94 -0.39 15.06
C VAL A 205 32.97 -0.64 13.96
N ILE A 206 32.58 -0.36 12.71
CA ILE A 206 33.38 -0.63 11.52
C ILE A 206 34.21 0.56 11.05
N GLY A 207 33.98 1.74 11.62
CA GLY A 207 34.74 2.95 11.33
C GLY A 207 34.23 4.17 12.11
N ASP A 208 34.76 5.33 11.73
CA ASP A 208 34.41 6.65 12.23
C ASP A 208 33.73 7.48 11.12
N SER A 209 33.33 8.71 11.45
CA SER A 209 32.66 9.60 10.50
C SER A 209 33.56 10.09 9.37
N GLU A 210 34.89 10.07 9.52
CA GLU A 210 35.83 10.48 8.45
C GLU A 210 35.80 9.49 7.29
N HIS A 211 35.69 8.19 7.59
CA HIS A 211 35.65 7.11 6.59
C HIS A 211 34.23 6.72 6.17
N LEU A 212 33.21 7.48 6.60
CA LEU A 212 31.79 7.14 6.40
C LEU A 212 31.43 6.94 4.93
N LEU A 213 31.93 7.81 4.04
CA LEU A 213 31.63 7.74 2.60
C LEU A 213 32.17 6.46 1.96
N ASP A 214 33.41 6.08 2.29
CA ASP A 214 34.05 4.87 1.75
C ASP A 214 33.31 3.61 2.22
N ILE A 215 32.95 3.57 3.51
CA ILE A 215 32.18 2.47 4.11
C ILE A 215 30.81 2.34 3.45
N ILE A 216 30.14 3.45 3.15
CA ILE A 216 28.85 3.45 2.48
C ILE A 216 28.95 2.84 1.08
N GLU A 217 29.99 3.18 0.33
CA GLU A 217 30.21 2.64 -1.01
C GLU A 217 30.58 1.15 -0.97
N GLU A 218 31.55 0.78 -0.12
CA GLU A 218 32.03 -0.59 0.05
C GLU A 218 30.89 -1.53 0.46
N HIS A 219 30.12 -1.14 1.47
CA HIS A 219 29.03 -1.95 1.98
C HIS A 219 27.70 -1.69 1.28
N ARG A 220 27.63 -0.84 0.24
CA ARG A 220 26.41 -0.48 -0.48
C ARG A 220 25.26 -0.07 0.46
N VAL A 221 25.58 0.78 1.42
CA VAL A 221 24.63 1.29 2.41
C VAL A 221 23.59 2.15 1.70
N SER A 222 22.30 1.89 1.97
CA SER A 222 21.18 2.62 1.39
C SER A 222 20.57 3.64 2.36
N ASP A 223 20.77 3.40 3.66
CA ASP A 223 20.16 4.14 4.75
C ASP A 223 21.17 4.31 5.89
N VAL A 224 21.24 5.52 6.45
CA VAL A 224 22.04 5.85 7.61
C VAL A 224 21.12 6.31 8.72
N VAL A 225 21.23 5.66 9.88
CA VAL A 225 20.46 6.02 11.07
C VAL A 225 21.35 6.79 12.04
N VAL A 226 21.01 8.06 12.28
CA VAL A 226 21.71 8.90 13.25
C VAL A 226 21.15 8.64 14.64
N ALA A 227 21.95 7.98 15.48
CA ALA A 227 21.66 7.57 16.85
C ALA A 227 22.58 8.28 17.87
N ILE A 228 22.77 9.58 17.67
CA ILE A 228 23.51 10.46 18.58
C ILE A 228 22.47 11.23 19.41
N ASN A 229 22.60 11.18 20.74
CA ASN A 229 21.81 12.03 21.64
C ASN A 229 22.66 13.24 22.02
N GLY A 230 22.19 14.46 21.73
CA GLY A 230 22.92 15.69 22.04
C GLY A 230 23.68 16.28 20.85
N GLU A 231 24.72 17.08 21.12
CA GLU A 231 25.44 17.82 20.09
C GLU A 231 26.22 16.90 19.15
N ILE A 232 26.00 17.08 17.84
CA ILE A 232 26.76 16.45 16.77
C ILE A 232 27.95 17.35 16.45
N LYS A 233 29.16 16.79 16.38
CA LYS A 233 30.35 17.54 15.94
C LYS A 233 30.13 18.10 14.53
N GLY A 234 30.62 19.31 14.28
CA GLY A 234 30.44 19.98 12.98
C GLY A 234 30.94 19.13 11.80
N GLU A 235 32.08 18.47 11.94
CA GLU A 235 32.65 17.58 10.92
C GLU A 235 31.73 16.39 10.63
N THR A 236 31.31 15.64 11.65
CA THR A 236 30.35 14.53 11.53
C THR A 236 29.05 14.98 10.85
N PHE A 237 28.56 16.18 11.19
CA PHE A 237 27.35 16.73 10.59
C PHE A 237 27.53 17.03 9.10
N GLN A 238 28.67 17.61 8.70
CA GLN A 238 28.98 17.83 7.28
C GLN A 238 29.06 16.51 6.52
N THR A 239 29.72 15.48 7.06
CA THR A 239 29.78 14.18 6.37
C THR A 239 28.41 13.55 6.21
N ILE A 240 27.51 13.69 7.20
CA ILE A 240 26.12 13.22 7.08
C ILE A 240 25.38 13.94 5.93
N LEU A 241 25.63 15.25 5.74
CA LEU A 241 25.05 16.00 4.62
C LEU A 241 25.61 15.50 3.28
N ASP A 242 26.92 15.29 3.17
CA ASP A 242 27.56 14.76 1.95
C ASP A 242 26.99 13.39 1.56
N VAL A 243 26.75 12.54 2.56
CA VAL A 243 26.09 11.25 2.40
C VAL A 243 24.67 11.39 1.86
N GLN A 244 23.92 12.37 2.38
CA GLN A 244 22.56 12.65 1.92
C GLN A 244 22.55 13.18 0.47
N GLU A 245 23.49 14.05 0.11
CA GLU A 245 23.63 14.57 -1.26
C GLU A 245 23.94 13.47 -2.27
N ARG A 246 24.67 12.44 -1.84
CA ARG A 246 24.92 11.21 -2.61
C ARG A 246 23.71 10.28 -2.75
N GLY A 247 22.57 10.65 -2.16
CA GLY A 247 21.30 9.94 -2.31
C GLY A 247 21.10 8.78 -1.33
N VAL A 248 21.93 8.69 -0.29
CA VAL A 248 21.70 7.81 0.86
C VAL A 248 20.66 8.46 1.76
N GLU A 249 19.73 7.67 2.29
CA GLU A 249 18.68 8.21 3.13
C GLU A 249 19.16 8.35 4.58
N VAL A 250 19.13 9.57 5.10
CA VAL A 250 19.48 9.85 6.49
C VAL A 250 18.20 9.89 7.33
N ILE A 251 18.14 9.03 8.35
CA ILE A 251 16.99 8.85 9.24
C ILE A 251 17.44 9.05 10.68
N ARG A 252 16.64 9.72 11.49
CA ARG A 252 16.93 9.86 12.92
C ARG A 252 16.50 8.61 13.67
N MET A 253 17.27 8.22 14.69
CA MET A 253 16.98 7.02 15.49
C MET A 253 15.54 6.98 16.04
N PRO A 254 14.95 8.07 16.58
CA PRO A 254 13.58 8.02 17.06
C PRO A 254 12.56 7.66 15.97
N ILE A 255 12.76 8.18 14.74
CA ILE A 255 11.89 7.90 13.59
C ILE A 255 12.01 6.42 13.19
N MET A 256 13.25 5.90 13.09
CA MET A 256 13.47 4.48 12.79
C MET A 256 12.90 3.58 13.89
N TYR A 257 13.01 3.98 15.16
CA TYR A 257 12.43 3.25 16.28
C TYR A 257 10.90 3.19 16.19
N GLU A 258 10.25 4.33 15.92
CA GLU A 258 8.80 4.41 15.71
C GLU A 258 8.36 3.57 14.51
N GLU A 259 9.10 3.62 13.41
CA GLU A 259 8.85 2.80 12.22
C GLU A 259 8.84 1.31 12.59
N LEU A 260 9.85 0.85 13.34
CA LEU A 260 10.01 -0.54 13.74
C LEU A 260 9.03 -1.03 14.82
N THR A 261 8.66 -0.16 15.76
CA THR A 261 7.89 -0.57 16.95
C THR A 261 6.47 -0.05 16.98
N GLN A 262 6.12 0.91 16.12
CA GLN A 262 4.89 1.71 16.19
C GLN A 262 4.71 2.41 17.56
N ARG A 263 5.82 2.70 18.25
CA ARG A 263 5.86 3.33 19.57
C ARG A 263 6.94 4.41 19.61
N VAL A 264 6.69 5.47 20.37
CA VAL A 264 7.63 6.59 20.53
C VAL A 264 8.68 6.23 21.61
N PRO A 265 9.99 6.31 21.33
CA PRO A 265 11.03 6.04 22.31
C PRO A 265 11.27 7.23 23.24
N ILE A 266 10.44 7.39 24.27
CA ILE A 266 10.47 8.56 25.18
C ILE A 266 11.87 8.79 25.81
N GLU A 267 12.63 7.73 26.07
CA GLU A 267 13.96 7.80 26.70
C GLU A 267 15.08 8.39 25.80
N HIS A 268 14.80 8.58 24.50
CA HIS A 268 15.76 9.07 23.51
C HIS A 268 15.29 10.34 22.79
N LEU A 269 14.24 11.00 23.30
CA LEU A 269 13.73 12.24 22.74
C LEU A 269 14.46 13.46 23.32
N GLU A 270 14.75 14.42 22.45
CA GLU A 270 15.16 15.76 22.84
C GLU A 270 13.96 16.56 23.36
N SER A 271 14.20 17.59 24.17
CA SER A 271 13.15 18.40 24.80
C SER A 271 12.27 19.16 23.80
N ASP A 272 12.73 19.38 22.57
CA ASP A 272 12.02 20.05 21.47
C ASP A 272 11.39 19.08 20.44
N TRP A 273 11.41 17.77 20.72
CA TRP A 273 10.99 16.74 19.76
C TRP A 273 9.57 16.95 19.21
N VAL A 274 8.63 17.41 20.05
CA VAL A 274 7.22 17.60 19.68
C VAL A 274 7.12 18.56 18.50
N ILE A 275 7.88 19.64 18.53
CA ILE A 275 7.85 20.66 17.49
C ILE A 275 8.47 20.12 16.20
N ARG A 276 9.59 19.41 16.29
CA ARG A 276 10.27 18.84 15.12
C ARG A 276 9.50 17.68 14.47
N SER A 277 8.78 16.87 15.25
CA SER A 277 8.01 15.74 14.71
C SER A 277 6.83 16.21 13.84
N PHE A 278 6.21 17.34 14.17
CA PHE A 278 5.21 17.97 13.29
C PHE A 278 5.81 18.49 11.99
N VAL A 279 7.06 18.99 12.01
CA VAL A 279 7.75 19.51 10.81
C VAL A 279 8.25 18.39 9.90
N ASP A 280 8.76 17.29 10.47
CA ASP A 280 9.25 16.14 9.71
C ASP A 280 8.15 15.32 9.00
N GLN A 281 6.89 15.45 9.44
CA GLN A 281 5.74 14.80 8.82
C GLN A 281 5.41 15.31 7.39
N VAL A 282 6.13 16.32 6.89
CA VAL A 282 5.92 16.87 5.54
C VAL A 282 6.67 16.09 4.45
N ARG A 283 7.33 14.96 4.78
CA ARG A 283 7.83 14.03 3.74
C ARG A 283 6.68 13.21 3.15
N VAL A 284 6.09 13.74 2.09
CA VAL A 284 5.02 13.13 1.27
C VAL A 284 5.36 11.67 0.90
N SER A 285 4.37 10.77 1.02
CA SER A 285 4.54 9.35 0.69
C SER A 285 4.47 9.13 -0.82
N GLY A 286 5.19 8.14 -1.35
CA GLY A 286 5.15 7.81 -2.77
C GLY A 286 3.75 7.36 -3.22
N LEU A 287 3.00 6.69 -2.35
CA LEU A 287 1.58 6.38 -2.58
C LEU A 287 0.71 7.64 -2.63
N TYR A 288 1.00 8.66 -1.83
CA TYR A 288 0.29 9.94 -1.92
C TYR A 288 0.57 10.62 -3.25
N GLU A 289 1.83 10.66 -3.70
CA GLU A 289 2.18 11.21 -5.01
C GLU A 289 1.50 10.46 -6.16
N LEU A 290 1.45 9.13 -6.09
CA LEU A 290 0.73 8.30 -7.06
C LEU A 290 -0.78 8.58 -7.02
N SER A 291 -1.38 8.62 -5.84
CA SER A 291 -2.80 8.91 -5.65
C SER A 291 -3.15 10.29 -6.18
N LYS A 292 -2.29 11.28 -5.92
CA LYS A 292 -2.40 12.64 -6.43
C LYS A 292 -2.32 12.67 -7.96
N ARG A 293 -1.35 11.97 -8.56
CA ARG A 293 -1.26 11.81 -10.02
C ARG A 293 -2.51 11.18 -10.62
N LEU A 294 -3.03 10.12 -10.02
CA LEU A 294 -4.27 9.49 -10.49
C LEU A 294 -5.45 10.45 -10.40
N MET A 295 -5.55 11.22 -9.31
CA MET A 295 -6.56 12.28 -9.17
C MET A 295 -6.42 13.35 -10.25
N ASP A 296 -5.20 13.80 -10.54
CA ASP A 296 -4.95 14.83 -11.54
C ASP A 296 -5.27 14.32 -12.95
N ILE A 297 -4.94 13.05 -13.25
CA ILE A 297 -5.30 12.39 -14.52
C ILE A 297 -6.83 12.24 -14.64
N ALA A 298 -7.49 11.72 -13.60
CA ALA A 298 -8.95 11.56 -13.59
C ALA A 298 -9.66 12.90 -13.75
N GLY A 299 -9.22 13.92 -13.01
CA GLY A 299 -9.71 15.29 -13.13
C GLY A 299 -9.46 15.87 -14.53
N GLY A 300 -8.30 15.60 -15.13
CA GLY A 300 -7.97 15.98 -16.51
C GLY A 300 -8.88 15.31 -17.54
N ILE A 301 -9.20 14.02 -17.38
CA ILE A 301 -10.12 13.29 -18.25
C ILE A 301 -11.54 13.87 -18.14
N VAL A 302 -12.04 14.06 -16.92
CA VAL A 302 -13.37 14.64 -16.67
C VAL A 302 -13.44 16.06 -17.25
N GLY A 303 -12.43 16.89 -16.99
CA GLY A 303 -12.33 18.23 -17.56
C GLY A 303 -12.31 18.20 -19.09
N THR A 304 -11.55 17.29 -19.70
CA THR A 304 -11.50 17.12 -21.15
C THR A 304 -12.87 16.76 -21.71
N ILE A 305 -13.59 15.82 -21.09
CA ILE A 305 -14.94 15.42 -21.53
C ILE A 305 -15.90 16.62 -21.45
N ILE A 306 -15.88 17.36 -20.34
CA ILE A 306 -16.72 18.54 -20.14
C ILE A 306 -16.45 19.61 -21.21
N PHE A 307 -15.17 19.84 -21.57
CA PHE A 307 -14.81 20.83 -22.60
C PHE A 307 -15.04 20.34 -24.03
N PHE A 308 -14.91 19.05 -24.31
CA PHE A 308 -15.14 18.49 -25.64
C PHE A 308 -16.63 18.33 -25.96
N MET A 309 -17.48 18.03 -24.97
CA MET A 309 -18.92 17.83 -25.15
C MET A 309 -19.66 19.01 -25.83
N PRO A 310 -19.41 20.30 -25.50
CA PRO A 310 -20.08 21.43 -26.16
C PRO A 310 -19.43 21.83 -27.49
N PHE A 311 -18.24 21.35 -27.83
CA PHE A 311 -17.50 21.76 -29.04
C PHE A 311 -18.25 21.49 -30.35
N PRO A 312 -18.93 20.33 -30.56
CA PRO A 312 -19.73 20.08 -31.75
C PRO A 312 -20.92 21.04 -31.86
N VAL A 313 -21.57 21.36 -30.73
CA VAL A 313 -22.72 22.27 -30.67
C VAL A 313 -22.30 23.70 -31.01
N TYR A 314 -21.18 24.16 -30.45
CA TYR A 314 -20.60 25.46 -30.80
C TYR A 314 -20.26 25.54 -32.29
N ARG A 315 -19.57 24.53 -32.83
CA ARG A 315 -19.20 24.48 -34.25
C ARG A 315 -20.43 24.46 -35.16
N PHE A 316 -21.46 23.70 -34.80
CA PHE A 316 -22.72 23.63 -35.54
C PHE A 316 -23.46 24.97 -35.53
N SER A 317 -23.59 25.61 -34.36
CA SER A 317 -24.16 26.95 -34.22
C SER A 317 -23.40 27.98 -35.06
N ASN A 318 -22.06 27.92 -35.06
CA ASN A 318 -21.24 28.82 -35.87
C ASN A 318 -21.37 28.56 -37.38
N HIS A 319 -21.51 27.30 -37.79
CA HIS A 319 -21.76 26.95 -39.19
C HIS A 319 -23.12 27.47 -39.68
N ILE A 320 -24.17 27.33 -38.86
CA ILE A 320 -25.50 27.88 -39.14
C ILE A 320 -25.43 29.41 -39.26
N ARG A 321 -24.82 30.08 -38.29
CA ARG A 321 -24.68 31.55 -38.28
C ARG A 321 -23.95 32.07 -39.52
N ASN A 322 -22.87 31.41 -39.95
CA ASN A 322 -22.14 31.79 -41.17
C ASN A 322 -22.97 31.58 -42.45
N ARG A 323 -23.78 30.51 -42.53
CA ARG A 323 -24.71 30.30 -43.63
C ARG A 323 -25.75 31.41 -43.72
N PHE A 324 -26.38 31.77 -42.61
CA PHE A 324 -27.39 32.83 -42.57
C PHE A 324 -26.80 34.21 -42.90
N SER A 325 -25.62 34.53 -42.39
CA SER A 325 -24.91 35.78 -42.71
C SER A 325 -24.64 35.90 -44.21
N ASN A 326 -24.13 34.83 -44.84
CA ASN A 326 -23.88 34.81 -46.28
C ASN A 326 -25.18 34.99 -47.09
N ILE A 327 -26.30 34.39 -46.67
CA ILE A 327 -27.59 34.55 -47.36
C ILE A 327 -28.09 36.00 -47.28
N LEU A 328 -28.01 36.63 -46.10
CA LEU A 328 -28.40 38.03 -45.90
C LEU A 328 -27.52 39.00 -46.70
N PHE A 329 -26.21 38.74 -46.78
CA PHE A 329 -25.29 39.55 -47.56
C PHE A 329 -25.64 39.52 -49.05
N THR A 330 -25.89 38.32 -49.60
CA THR A 330 -26.31 38.14 -51.00
C THR A 330 -27.67 38.76 -51.29
N ALA A 331 -28.62 38.69 -50.35
CA ALA A 331 -29.93 39.34 -50.47
C ALA A 331 -29.82 40.87 -50.49
N SER A 332 -28.93 41.46 -49.67
CA SER A 332 -28.70 42.90 -49.62
C SER A 332 -28.07 43.45 -50.91
N PHE A 333 -27.17 42.69 -51.53
CA PHE A 333 -26.58 43.03 -52.83
C PHE A 333 -27.63 42.95 -53.95
N ARG A 334 -28.52 41.95 -53.90
CA ARG A 334 -29.59 41.78 -54.89
C ARG A 334 -30.66 42.88 -54.82
N GLN A 335 -30.90 43.48 -53.65
CA GLN A 335 -31.78 44.65 -53.52
C GLN A 335 -31.10 45.95 -54.01
N ARG A 336 -29.81 46.17 -53.73
CA ARG A 336 -29.10 47.38 -54.22
C ARG A 336 -28.86 47.35 -55.73
N GLY A 337 -28.68 46.18 -56.34
CA GLY A 337 -28.55 46.04 -57.79
C GLY A 337 -29.84 46.25 -58.59
N LYS A 338 -31.01 46.41 -57.93
CA LYS A 338 -32.28 46.76 -58.57
C LYS A 338 -32.66 48.23 -58.43
N ALA A 339 -31.82 49.03 -57.78
CA ALA A 339 -32.03 50.47 -57.56
C ALA A 339 -31.14 51.35 -58.47
N PHE A 340 -30.54 50.77 -59.50
CA PHE A 340 -29.78 51.46 -60.54
C PHE A 340 -30.37 51.19 -61.92
#